data_AF-A0A4U9DHA4-F1
#
_entry.id   AF-A0A4U9DHA4-F1
#
_cell.length_a   1.000
_cell.length_b   1.000
_cell.length_c   1.000
_cell.angle_alpha   90.00
_cell.angle_beta   90.00
_cell.angle_gamma   90.00
#
_symmetry.space_group_name_H-M   'P 1'
#
loop_
_entity.id
_entity.type
_entity.pdbx_description
1 polymer ?
#
loop_
_entity_poly.entity_id
_entity_poly.type
_entity_poly.pdbx_seq_one_letter_code
_entity_poly.pdbx_strand_id
1 'polypeptide(L)'
;MPAGLAEDRSTLRADLSRYFSGWAAPVQELIARLDPATTNRIEIHDIEPFDRLVRGRVALLGDAGHSTTPDIGQGGCAALEDAVVLGETFPRRRGYRRRGLRQYETRRCERVRD
;
A
#
# COMPACT_ATOMS: atom_id res chain seq x y z
N MET A 1 -16.02 4.51 12.48
CA MET A 1 -16.83 3.56 11.70
C MET A 1 -16.55 2.16 12.25
N PRO A 2 -17.49 1.20 12.18
CA PRO A 2 -17.15 -0.18 12.52
C PRO A 2 -15.98 -0.68 11.65
N ALA A 3 -15.09 -1.48 12.24
CA ALA A 3 -14.00 -2.12 11.50
C ALA A 3 -14.57 -3.17 10.55
N GLY A 4 -14.18 -3.12 9.26
CA GLY A 4 -14.59 -4.09 8.25
C GLY A 4 -16.11 -4.15 8.04
N LEU A 5 -16.65 -3.24 7.23
CA LEU A 5 -18.02 -3.40 6.73
C LEU A 5 -17.99 -4.37 5.56
N ALA A 6 -18.97 -5.27 5.44
CA ALA A 6 -19.11 -6.07 4.22
C ALA A 6 -19.13 -5.16 2.98
N GLU A 7 -18.43 -5.56 1.92
CA GLU A 7 -18.53 -4.87 0.63
C GLU A 7 -19.84 -5.29 -0.03
N ASP A 8 -20.85 -4.41 0.06
CA ASP A 8 -22.07 -4.53 -0.71
C ASP A 8 -22.19 -3.32 -1.65
N ARG A 9 -22.06 -3.60 -2.95
CA ARG A 9 -22.17 -2.57 -3.98
C ARG A 9 -23.58 -1.97 -4.02
N SER A 10 -24.61 -2.74 -3.67
CA SER A 10 -25.99 -2.26 -3.68
C SER A 10 -26.24 -1.16 -2.63
N THR A 11 -25.45 -1.11 -1.56
CA THR A 11 -25.59 -0.09 -0.49
C THR A 11 -24.72 1.14 -0.70
N LEU A 12 -23.81 1.15 -1.69
CA LEU A 12 -22.80 2.20 -1.91
C LEU A 12 -23.36 3.63 -1.76
N ARG A 13 -24.41 3.96 -2.53
CA ARG A 13 -24.99 5.31 -2.53
C ARG A 13 -25.64 5.64 -1.18
N ALA A 14 -26.39 4.70 -0.61
CA ALA A 14 -27.06 4.89 0.67
C ALA A 14 -26.06 5.10 1.82
N ASP A 15 -24.97 4.32 1.82
CA ASP A 15 -23.89 4.45 2.79
C ASP A 15 -23.16 5.78 2.64
N LEU A 16 -22.77 6.18 1.43
CA LEU A 16 -22.12 7.46 1.20
C LEU A 16 -23.04 8.63 1.55
N SER A 17 -24.30 8.63 1.13
CA SER A 17 -25.26 9.67 1.52
C SER A 17 -25.43 9.79 3.03
N ARG A 18 -25.39 8.67 3.76
CA ARG A 18 -25.42 8.67 5.22
C ARG A 18 -24.14 9.26 5.83
N TYR A 19 -22.96 8.85 5.34
CA TYR A 19 -21.68 9.33 5.87
C TYR A 19 -21.42 10.81 5.59
N PHE A 20 -21.87 11.29 4.44
CA PHE A 20 -21.70 12.67 3.99
C PHE A 20 -22.96 13.52 4.19
N SER A 21 -23.86 13.12 5.11
CA SER A 21 -25.05 13.91 5.45
C SER A 21 -24.66 15.32 5.91
N GLY A 22 -25.31 16.34 5.36
CA GLY A 22 -25.03 17.75 5.66
C GLY A 22 -23.87 18.39 4.90
N TRP A 23 -23.16 17.62 4.06
CA TRP A 23 -22.15 18.18 3.15
C TRP A 23 -22.79 18.94 2.00
N ALA A 24 -22.03 19.86 1.41
CA ALA A 24 -22.49 20.76 0.35
C ALA A 24 -23.14 20.02 -0.83
N ALA A 25 -24.09 20.70 -1.49
CA ALA A 25 -24.87 20.15 -2.61
C ALA A 25 -24.02 19.45 -3.70
N PRO A 26 -22.83 19.94 -4.10
CA PRO A 26 -22.00 19.24 -5.08
C PRO A 26 -21.58 17.83 -4.66
N VAL A 27 -21.35 17.59 -3.35
CA VAL A 27 -20.99 16.26 -2.85
C VAL A 27 -22.17 15.30 -2.96
N GLN A 28 -23.38 15.78 -2.65
CA GLN A 28 -24.60 14.99 -2.79
C GLN A 28 -24.85 14.63 -4.26
N GLU A 29 -24.62 15.57 -5.17
CA GLU A 29 -24.75 15.34 -6.61
C GLU A 29 -23.73 14.32 -7.13
N LEU A 30 -22.48 14.37 -6.67
CA LEU A 30 -21.47 13.37 -7.02
C LEU A 30 -21.88 11.96 -6.54
N ILE A 31 -22.33 11.82 -5.29
CA ILE A 31 -22.80 10.54 -4.75
C ILE A 31 -23.96 9.97 -5.58
N ALA A 32 -24.92 10.81 -5.98
CA ALA A 32 -26.05 10.39 -6.79
C ALA A 32 -25.64 9.88 -8.19
N ARG A 33 -24.53 10.37 -8.74
CA ARG A 33 -24.00 9.99 -10.06
C ARG A 33 -23.10 8.75 -10.06
N LEU A 34 -22.60 8.30 -8.90
CA LEU A 34 -21.75 7.11 -8.81
C LEU A 34 -22.48 5.86 -9.31
N ASP A 35 -21.89 5.10 -10.21
CA ASP A 35 -22.42 3.80 -10.64
C ASP A 35 -21.86 2.68 -9.76
N PRO A 36 -22.70 1.97 -8.98
CA PRO A 36 -22.25 0.86 -8.15
C PRO A 36 -21.56 -0.29 -8.91
N ALA A 37 -21.90 -0.49 -10.19
CA ALA A 37 -21.31 -1.56 -10.99
C ALA A 37 -19.84 -1.27 -11.35
N THR A 38 -19.46 0.00 -11.42
CA THR A 38 -18.11 0.43 -11.83
C THR A 38 -17.32 1.12 -10.71
N THR A 39 -17.95 1.41 -9.57
CA THR A 39 -17.26 1.99 -8.40
C THR A 39 -16.63 0.89 -7.55
N ASN A 40 -15.33 1.04 -7.25
CA ASN A 40 -14.62 0.12 -6.37
C ASN A 40 -14.55 0.69 -4.95
N ARG A 41 -14.89 -0.14 -3.96
CA ARG A 41 -14.67 0.16 -2.54
C ARG A 41 -13.58 -0.76 -2.03
N ILE A 42 -12.33 -0.30 -2.13
CA ILE A 42 -11.16 -1.09 -1.73
C ILE A 42 -10.95 -0.92 -0.23
N GLU A 43 -10.81 -2.04 0.48
CA GLU A 43 -10.45 -2.03 1.89
C GLU A 43 -8.96 -1.69 2.06
N ILE A 44 -8.69 -0.70 2.90
CA ILE A 44 -7.32 -0.33 3.25
C ILE A 44 -6.84 -1.32 4.30
N HIS A 45 -5.79 -2.05 3.95
CA HIS A 45 -5.10 -2.99 4.83
C HIS A 45 -3.73 -2.39 5.17
N ASP A 46 -3.39 -2.45 6.45
CA ASP A 46 -2.11 -2.00 6.96
C ASP A 46 -1.39 -3.17 7.64
N ILE A 47 -0.06 -3.17 7.59
CA ILE A 47 0.77 -4.19 8.24
C ILE A 47 1.76 -3.50 9.16
N GLU A 48 1.99 -4.10 10.32
CA GLU A 48 3.07 -3.63 11.20
C GLU A 48 4.42 -3.75 10.46
N PRO A 49 5.28 -2.71 10.51
CA PRO A 49 6.56 -2.73 9.83
C PRO A 49 7.43 -3.94 10.19
N PHE A 50 8.08 -4.54 9.19
CA PHE A 50 9.00 -5.65 9.42
C PHE A 50 10.37 -5.16 9.89
N ASP A 51 10.92 -5.84 10.90
CA ASP A 51 12.32 -5.65 11.33
C ASP A 51 13.35 -6.29 10.38
N ARG A 52 12.88 -7.13 9.44
CA ARG A 52 13.70 -7.84 8.46
C ARG A 52 12.97 -7.97 7.13
N LEU A 53 13.62 -7.55 6.06
CA LEU A 53 13.13 -7.68 4.69
C LEU A 53 13.75 -8.87 3.95
N VAL A 54 14.81 -9.48 4.50
CA VAL A 54 15.59 -10.50 3.82
C VAL A 54 15.71 -11.79 4.63
N ARG A 55 15.39 -12.92 3.98
CA ARG A 55 15.65 -14.27 4.50
C ARG A 55 16.43 -15.10 3.50
N GLY A 56 17.73 -15.26 3.76
CA GLY A 56 18.61 -16.12 2.98
C GLY A 56 18.84 -15.59 1.55
N ARG A 57 18.05 -16.03 0.59
CA ARG A 57 18.12 -15.63 -0.83
C ARG A 57 16.84 -14.90 -1.31
N VAL A 58 15.92 -14.64 -0.40
CA VAL A 58 14.63 -14.00 -0.65
C VAL A 58 14.64 -12.61 0.00
N ALA A 59 14.10 -11.62 -0.71
CA ALA A 59 13.89 -10.26 -0.23
C ALA A 59 12.43 -9.84 -0.50
N LEU A 60 11.84 -9.11 0.44
CA LEU A 60 10.54 -8.46 0.30
C LEU A 60 10.75 -6.98 -0.09
N LEU A 61 9.92 -6.50 -1.01
CA LEU A 61 9.97 -5.16 -1.60
C LEU A 61 8.54 -4.69 -1.91
N GLY A 62 8.32 -3.38 -1.96
CA GLY A 62 7.00 -2.77 -2.15
C GLY A 62 6.00 -3.23 -1.07
N ASP A 63 4.72 -3.32 -1.44
CA ASP A 63 3.64 -3.69 -0.51
C ASP A 63 3.86 -5.03 0.21
N ALA A 64 4.66 -5.94 -0.36
CA ALA A 64 5.02 -7.20 0.29
C ALA A 64 6.00 -7.03 1.47
N GLY A 65 6.75 -5.92 1.51
CA GLY A 65 7.70 -5.58 2.58
C GLY A 65 7.30 -4.37 3.42
N HIS A 66 6.47 -3.48 2.88
CA HIS A 66 5.93 -2.30 3.54
C HIS A 66 4.59 -1.93 2.87
N SER A 67 3.48 -2.36 3.46
CA SER A 67 2.16 -1.87 3.04
C SER A 67 1.93 -0.56 3.76
N THR A 68 1.93 0.56 3.04
CA THR A 68 1.69 1.88 3.63
C THR A 68 0.24 2.30 3.42
N THR A 69 -0.32 3.07 4.35
CA THR A 69 -1.64 3.67 4.18
C THR A 69 -1.63 4.59 2.93
N PRO A 70 -2.69 4.61 2.09
CA PRO A 70 -2.67 5.32 0.81
C PRO A 70 -2.89 6.84 0.94
N ASP A 71 -2.56 7.45 2.08
CA ASP A 71 -2.86 8.85 2.40
C ASP A 71 -1.87 9.85 1.79
N ILE A 72 -0.58 9.50 1.68
CA ILE A 72 0.48 10.40 1.16
C ILE A 72 1.10 9.95 -0.16
N GLY A 73 0.60 8.86 -0.77
CA GLY A 73 1.09 8.33 -2.04
C GLY A 73 2.54 7.82 -2.02
N GLN A 74 3.10 7.53 -0.84
CA GLN A 74 4.50 7.12 -0.70
C GLN A 74 4.76 5.65 -1.02
N GLY A 75 3.79 4.74 -0.90
CA GLY A 75 4.00 3.31 -1.15
C GLY A 75 4.61 3.01 -2.53
N GLY A 76 4.07 3.62 -3.58
CA GLY A 76 4.61 3.48 -4.94
C GLY A 76 6.03 4.04 -5.09
N CYS A 77 6.31 5.20 -4.50
CA CYS A 77 7.65 5.80 -4.51
C CYS A 77 8.65 4.93 -3.75
N ALA A 78 8.28 4.40 -2.59
CA ALA A 78 9.11 3.51 -1.79
C ALA A 78 9.41 2.19 -2.51
N ALA A 79 8.44 1.63 -3.24
CA ALA A 79 8.63 0.45 -4.09
C ALA A 79 9.60 0.71 -5.26
N LEU A 80 9.60 1.92 -5.82
CA LEU A 80 10.59 2.32 -6.84
C LEU A 80 11.98 2.47 -6.24
N GLU A 81 12.10 3.12 -5.08
CA GLU A 81 13.37 3.21 -4.35
C GLU A 81 13.94 1.81 -4.04
N ASP A 82 13.10 0.87 -3.60
CA ASP A 82 13.47 -0.53 -3.36
C ASP A 82 14.11 -1.17 -4.60
N ALA A 83 13.48 -1.00 -5.77
CA ALA A 83 13.98 -1.56 -7.03
C ALA A 83 15.35 -0.99 -7.40
N VAL A 84 15.56 0.32 -7.23
CA VAL A 84 16.85 0.99 -7.48
C VAL A 84 17.91 0.47 -6.50
N VAL A 85 17.63 0.46 -5.20
CA VAL A 85 18.58 0.01 -4.18
C VAL A 85 18.91 -1.47 -4.35
N LEU A 86 17.94 -2.32 -4.70
CA LEU A 86 18.19 -3.71 -5.01
C LEU A 86 19.12 -3.82 -6.23
N GLY A 87 18.85 -3.09 -7.30
CA GLY A 87 19.70 -3.07 -8.51
C GLY A 87 21.14 -2.67 -8.22
N GLU A 88 21.35 -1.64 -7.38
CA GLU A 88 22.69 -1.17 -6.97
C GLU A 88 23.44 -2.18 -6.11
N THR A 89 22.73 -2.84 -5.20
CA THR A 89 23.34 -3.74 -4.20
C THR A 89 23.48 -5.17 -4.72
N PHE A 90 22.72 -5.58 -5.74
CA PHE A 90 22.72 -6.97 -6.22
C PHE A 90 23.95 -7.26 -7.11
N PRO A 91 24.90 -8.08 -6.64
CA PRO A 91 26.16 -8.26 -7.34
C PRO A 91 26.01 -9.24 -8.52
N ARG A 92 26.75 -8.96 -9.60
CA ARG A 92 26.83 -9.83 -10.78
C ARG A 92 27.39 -11.23 -10.46
N ARG A 93 28.29 -11.34 -9.49
CA ARG A 93 28.92 -12.62 -9.08
C ARG A 93 28.01 -13.43 -8.15
N ARG A 94 27.70 -14.69 -8.52
CA ARG A 94 26.76 -15.59 -7.81
C ARG A 94 27.05 -15.77 -6.31
N GLY A 95 28.32 -15.76 -5.90
CA GLY A 95 28.73 -15.94 -4.50
C GLY A 95 28.37 -14.78 -3.56
N TYR A 96 28.12 -13.59 -4.11
CA TYR A 96 27.91 -12.38 -3.31
C TYR A 96 26.44 -11.98 -3.16
N ARG A 97 25.50 -12.70 -3.80
CA ARG A 97 24.07 -12.35 -3.81
C ARG A 97 23.50 -12.16 -2.40
N ARG A 98 23.86 -13.03 -1.44
CA ARG A 98 23.44 -12.90 -0.03
C ARG A 98 23.95 -11.63 0.63
N ARG A 99 25.17 -11.19 0.29
CA ARG A 99 25.74 -9.93 0.78
C ARG A 99 24.99 -8.74 0.17
N GLY A 100 24.66 -8.80 -1.11
CA GLY A 100 23.86 -7.78 -1.79
C GLY A 100 22.48 -7.61 -1.15
N LEU A 101 21.76 -8.71 -0.91
CA LEU A 101 20.46 -8.64 -0.24
C LEU A 101 20.56 -8.05 1.18
N ARG A 102 21.60 -8.39 1.95
CA ARG A 102 21.82 -7.74 3.26
C ARG A 102 22.07 -6.23 3.15
N GLN A 103 22.81 -5.79 2.13
CA GLN A 103 23.00 -4.35 1.89
C GLN A 103 21.71 -3.65 1.48
N TYR A 104 20.86 -4.32 0.68
CA TYR A 104 19.51 -3.87 0.41
C TYR A 104 18.71 -3.68 1.71
N GLU A 105 18.65 -4.71 2.56
CA GLU A 105 17.94 -4.66 3.84
C GLU A 105 18.43 -3.49 4.72
N THR A 106 19.74 -3.33 4.89
CA THR A 106 20.31 -2.24 5.70
C THR A 106 19.90 -0.85 5.21
N ARG A 107 19.75 -0.67 3.89
CA ARG A 107 19.36 0.63 3.31
C ARG A 107 17.86 0.89 3.33
N ARG A 108 17.05 -0.16 3.36
CA ARG A 108 15.59 -0.04 3.18
C ARG A 108 14.80 -0.22 4.45
N CYS A 109 15.21 -1.09 5.37
CA CYS A 109 14.40 -1.49 6.52
C CYS A 109 13.95 -0.30 7.40
N GLU A 110 14.84 0.66 7.67
CA GLU A 110 14.50 1.87 8.43
C GLU A 110 13.69 2.87 7.59
N ARG A 111 14.00 2.97 6.29
CA ARG A 111 13.39 3.95 5.37
C ARG A 111 11.94 3.65 5.02
N VAL A 112 11.51 2.39 5.17
CA VAL A 112 10.15 1.91 4.86
C VAL A 112 9.38 1.49 6.10
N ARG A 113 9.80 1.96 7.28
CA ARG A 113 9.21 1.61 8.56
C ARG A 113 8.01 2.47 8.96
N ASP A 114 7.72 3.50 8.18
CA ASP A 114 6.66 4.49 8.42
C ASP A 114 5.56 4.36 7.38
#